data_AF-A0AAD8ERS2-F1
#
_entry.id   AF-A0AAD8ERS2-F1
#
_cell.length_a   1.000
_cell.length_b   1.000
_cell.length_c   1.000
_cell.angle_alpha   90.00
_cell.angle_beta   90.00
_cell.angle_gamma   90.00
#
_symmetry.space_group_name_H-M   'P 1'
#
loop_
_entity.id
_entity.type
_entity.pdbx_description
1 polymer ?
#
loop_
_entity_poly.entity_id
_entity_poly.type
_entity_poly.pdbx_seq_one_letter_code
_entity_poly.pdbx_strand_id
1 'polypeptide(L)'
;IRIIYIDETSSSHGIFQQKPIDLEKLFTPASDAVEIAPSRNRKMFASSSFYKPSLHPTVEDQVELARRISQSLSDISNQQSKGQSMYVNRKKRSVKWVHEGLNDIVLES
;
A
#
# COMPACT_ATOMS: atom_id res chain seq x y z
N ILE A 1 -24.03 -11.26 -8.89
CA ILE A 1 -23.08 -11.98 -8.01
C ILE A 1 -23.92 -12.65 -6.93
N ARG A 2 -23.93 -13.99 -6.86
CA ARG A 2 -24.59 -14.74 -5.78
C ARG A 2 -23.81 -14.52 -4.50
N ILE A 3 -24.49 -14.14 -3.42
CA ILE A 3 -23.92 -14.15 -2.08
C ILE A 3 -24.09 -15.58 -1.57
N ILE A 4 -22.97 -16.24 -1.28
CA ILE A 4 -22.97 -17.57 -0.66
C ILE A 4 -23.17 -17.34 0.84
N TYR A 5 -24.35 -17.73 1.34
CA TYR A 5 -24.54 -18.01 2.75
C TYR A 5 -23.73 -19.28 3.06
N ILE A 6 -22.79 -19.21 4.00
CA ILE A 6 -22.10 -20.40 4.49
C ILE A 6 -22.93 -20.89 5.67
N ASP A 7 -23.66 -21.97 5.42
CA ASP A 7 -24.37 -22.73 6.44
C ASP A 7 -23.36 -23.51 7.29
N GLU A 8 -23.70 -23.65 8.55
CA GLU A 8 -22.92 -24.36 9.56
C GLU A 8 -23.03 -25.88 9.33
N THR A 9 -22.04 -26.63 9.83
CA THR A 9 -21.93 -28.11 9.89
C THR A 9 -21.18 -28.81 8.74
N SER A 10 -19.88 -29.06 8.92
CA SER A 10 -19.38 -30.41 9.29
C SER A 10 -17.86 -30.52 9.13
N SER A 11 -17.18 -30.60 10.29
CA SER A 11 -16.07 -31.50 10.62
C SER A 11 -14.79 -31.59 9.77
N SER A 12 -13.67 -31.49 10.50
CA SER A 12 -12.31 -31.96 10.20
C SER A 12 -11.34 -30.96 9.57
N HIS A 13 -10.76 -30.08 10.39
CA HIS A 13 -9.44 -29.50 10.12
C HIS A 13 -8.56 -29.74 11.35
N GLY A 14 -7.47 -30.48 11.12
CA GLY A 14 -6.64 -31.11 12.13
C GLY A 14 -6.10 -30.17 13.19
N ILE A 15 -5.96 -30.72 14.41
CA ILE A 15 -5.33 -30.08 15.55
C ILE A 15 -3.85 -29.80 15.20
N PHE A 16 -3.55 -28.61 14.70
CA PHE A 16 -2.19 -28.08 14.80
C PHE A 16 -1.94 -27.78 16.28
N GLN A 17 -1.40 -28.76 17.00
CA GLN A 17 -0.83 -28.57 18.32
C GLN A 17 0.28 -27.51 18.19
N GLN A 18 -0.03 -26.24 18.48
CA GLN A 18 0.96 -25.18 18.51
C GLN A 18 1.90 -25.45 19.68
N LYS A 19 3.04 -26.08 19.39
CA LYS A 19 4.10 -26.29 20.36
C LYS A 19 4.59 -24.90 20.82
N PRO A 20 4.68 -24.64 22.14
CA PRO A 20 5.11 -23.33 22.63
C PRO A 20 6.47 -22.98 22.04
N ILE A 21 6.58 -21.74 21.54
CA ILE A 21 7.78 -21.24 20.86
C ILE A 21 8.88 -21.09 21.92
N ASP A 22 9.97 -21.82 21.71
CA ASP A 22 11.16 -21.77 22.56
C ASP A 22 11.92 -20.45 22.32
N LEU A 23 11.85 -19.54 23.29
CA LEU A 23 12.39 -18.19 23.18
C LEU A 23 13.91 -18.17 23.13
N GLU A 24 14.59 -19.13 23.78
CA GLU A 24 16.06 -19.22 23.79
C GLU A 24 16.61 -19.46 22.37
N LYS A 25 15.88 -20.23 21.55
CA LYS A 25 16.21 -20.44 20.14
C LYS A 25 16.00 -19.21 19.28
N LEU A 26 15.14 -18.27 19.68
CA LEU A 26 14.92 -17.02 18.94
C LEU A 26 16.03 -16.01 19.21
N PHE A 27 16.60 -16.02 20.41
CA PHE A 27 17.63 -15.06 20.81
C PHE A 27 19.06 -15.55 20.58
N THR A 28 19.26 -16.82 20.26
CA THR A 28 20.58 -17.35 19.92
C THR A 28 20.83 -17.16 18.42
N PRO A 29 21.73 -16.26 18.00
CA PRO A 29 22.09 -16.13 16.59
C PRO A 29 22.67 -17.45 16.10
N ALA A 30 22.21 -17.94 14.95
CA ALA A 30 22.80 -19.14 14.34
C ALA A 30 24.29 -18.87 14.07
N SER A 31 25.16 -19.76 14.57
CA SER A 31 26.62 -19.54 14.56
C SER A 31 27.24 -19.47 13.15
N ASP A 32 26.47 -19.87 12.13
CA ASP A 32 26.78 -19.87 10.71
C ASP A 32 26.03 -18.78 9.92
N ALA A 33 25.27 -17.91 10.60
CA ALA A 33 24.58 -16.80 9.96
C ALA A 33 25.61 -15.84 9.36
N VAL A 34 25.64 -15.77 8.02
CA VAL A 34 26.37 -14.73 7.29
C VAL A 34 25.91 -13.39 7.83
N GLU A 35 26.85 -12.62 8.37
CA GLU A 35 26.58 -11.27 8.82
C GLU A 35 26.03 -10.48 7.63
N ILE A 36 24.72 -10.23 7.61
CA ILE A 36 24.07 -9.43 6.56
C ILE A 36 24.43 -7.98 6.87
N ALA A 37 25.68 -7.60 6.64
CA ALA A 37 26.08 -6.21 6.62
C ALA A 37 25.23 -5.50 5.55
N PRO A 38 24.59 -4.36 5.86
CA PRO A 38 23.86 -3.61 4.87
C PRO A 38 24.85 -3.16 3.78
N SER A 39 24.79 -3.83 2.61
CA SER A 39 25.42 -3.37 1.37
C SER A 39 25.12 -1.88 1.15
N ARG A 40 26.17 -1.08 0.90
CA ARG A 40 26.10 0.38 0.69
C ARG A 40 25.14 0.81 -0.42
N ASN A 41 24.67 -0.12 -1.26
CA ASN A 41 23.79 0.13 -2.40
C ASN A 41 22.33 -0.33 -2.19
N ARG A 42 21.96 -0.84 -1.01
CA ARG A 42 20.54 -1.04 -0.67
C ARG A 42 19.95 0.30 -0.21
N LYS A 43 18.82 0.70 -0.79
CA LYS A 43 17.98 1.77 -0.24
C LYS A 43 17.60 1.35 1.17
N MET A 44 18.24 1.95 2.17
CA MET A 44 17.85 1.77 3.56
C MET A 44 16.50 2.45 3.73
N PHE A 45 15.46 1.66 3.98
CA PHE A 45 14.20 2.18 4.50
C PHE A 45 14.43 2.49 5.99
N ALA A 46 15.18 3.57 6.25
CA ALA A 46 15.30 4.12 7.59
C ALA A 46 13.89 4.50 8.08
N SER A 47 13.66 4.34 9.39
CA SER A 47 12.42 4.79 10.01
C SER A 47 12.12 6.24 9.62
N SER A 48 10.84 6.60 9.56
CA SER A 48 10.31 7.92 9.19
C SER A 48 10.88 9.12 9.98
N SER A 49 11.81 8.88 10.92
CA SER A 49 12.57 9.89 11.65
C SER A 49 13.61 10.64 10.79
N PHE A 50 13.93 10.19 9.58
CA PHE A 50 15.02 10.77 8.77
C PHE A 50 14.57 11.71 7.64
N TYR A 51 13.49 12.47 7.81
CA TYR A 51 13.17 13.56 6.89
C TYR A 51 14.11 14.76 7.11
N LYS A 52 15.11 14.89 6.24
CA LYS A 52 15.91 16.12 6.09
C LYS A 52 15.19 17.13 5.19
N PRO A 53 14.80 18.33 5.68
CA PRO A 53 14.10 19.33 4.89
C PRO A 53 14.82 19.78 3.61
N SER A 54 16.15 19.63 3.55
CA SER A 54 16.96 19.98 2.37
C SER A 54 17.06 18.88 1.30
N LEU A 55 16.67 17.64 1.62
CA LEU A 55 16.87 16.47 0.75
C LEU A 55 15.56 15.78 0.34
N HIS A 56 14.49 15.98 1.11
CA HIS A 56 13.19 15.36 0.83
C HIS A 56 12.15 16.44 0.55
N PRO A 57 11.28 16.22 -0.46
CA PRO A 57 10.29 17.21 -0.84
C PRO A 57 9.33 17.47 0.32
N THR A 58 9.01 18.73 0.54
CA THR A 58 7.98 19.12 1.50
C THR A 58 6.61 18.58 1.07
N VAL A 59 5.62 18.62 1.96
CA VAL A 59 4.25 18.25 1.60
C VAL A 59 3.75 19.12 0.43
N GLU A 60 4.05 20.41 0.46
CA GLU A 60 3.68 21.35 -0.61
C GLU A 60 4.31 20.94 -1.95
N ASP A 61 5.61 20.62 -1.97
CA ASP A 61 6.30 20.17 -3.17
C ASP A 61 5.70 18.88 -3.74
N GLN A 62 5.30 17.95 -2.87
CA GLN A 62 4.66 16.71 -3.27
C GLN A 62 3.27 16.93 -3.86
N VAL A 63 2.48 17.83 -3.25
CA VAL A 63 1.17 18.23 -3.75
C VAL A 63 1.28 18.90 -5.12
N GLU A 64 2.22 19.83 -5.27
CA GLU A 64 2.47 20.52 -6.52
C GLU A 64 2.95 19.57 -7.62
N LEU A 65 3.84 18.63 -7.28
CA LEU A 65 4.28 17.58 -8.21
C LEU A 65 3.10 16.69 -8.64
N ALA A 66 2.26 16.26 -7.70
CA ALA A 66 1.09 15.45 -7.99
C ALA A 66 0.10 16.19 -8.91
N ARG A 67 -0.13 17.49 -8.65
CA ARG A 67 -0.95 18.37 -9.49
C ARG A 67 -0.41 18.44 -10.91
N ARG A 68 0.90 18.69 -11.07
CA ARG A 68 1.56 18.74 -12.39
C ARG A 68 1.43 17.44 -13.16
N ILE A 69 1.65 16.30 -12.50
CA ILE A 69 1.51 14.97 -13.14
C ILE A 69 0.06 14.73 -13.57
N SER A 70 -0.91 15.06 -12.70
CA SER A 70 -2.33 14.95 -13.03
C SER A 70 -2.70 15.75 -14.28
N GLN A 71 -2.21 16.99 -14.40
CA GLN A 71 -2.42 17.85 -15.57
C GLN A 71 -1.81 17.25 -16.83
N SER A 72 -0.55 16.79 -16.77
CA SER A 72 0.11 16.14 -17.89
C SER A 72 -0.67 14.90 -18.39
N LEU A 73 -1.23 14.10 -17.47
CA LEU A 73 -2.01 12.92 -17.83
C LEU A 73 -3.40 13.25 -18.41
N SER A 74 -3.94 14.42 -18.11
CA SER A 74 -5.20 14.91 -18.70
C SER A 74 -5.01 15.63 -20.04
N ASP A 75 -3.78 15.95 -20.42
CA ASP A 75 -3.49 16.64 -21.66
C ASP A 75 -3.83 15.78 -22.89
N ILE A 76 -4.34 16.42 -23.93
CA ILE A 76 -4.81 15.80 -25.17
C ILE A 76 -3.66 15.07 -25.86
N SER A 77 -2.45 15.64 -25.80
CA SER A 77 -1.23 15.03 -26.32
C SER A 77 -0.95 13.63 -25.73
N ASN A 78 -1.41 13.37 -24.50
CA ASN A 78 -1.17 12.14 -23.76
C ASN A 78 -2.39 11.21 -23.69
N GLN A 79 -3.48 11.51 -24.41
CA GLN A 79 -4.75 10.79 -24.31
C GLN A 79 -4.64 9.30 -24.66
N GLN A 80 -3.74 8.93 -25.56
CA GLN A 80 -3.52 7.53 -25.97
C GLN A 80 -2.41 6.83 -25.17
N SER A 81 -1.79 7.52 -24.20
CA SER A 81 -0.72 6.96 -23.41
C SER A 81 -1.24 5.92 -22.42
N LYS A 82 -0.40 4.90 -22.15
CA LYS A 82 -0.67 3.92 -21.09
C LYS A 82 -0.87 4.59 -19.72
N GLY A 83 -0.13 5.67 -19.44
CA GLY A 83 -0.25 6.45 -18.20
C GLY A 83 -1.65 7.04 -18.02
N GLN A 84 -2.19 7.65 -19.06
CA GLN A 84 -3.55 8.21 -19.05
C GLN A 84 -4.59 7.13 -18.82
N SER A 85 -4.50 6.01 -19.53
CA SER A 85 -5.45 4.90 -19.39
C SER A 85 -5.43 4.31 -17.98
N MET A 86 -4.25 4.15 -17.38
CA MET A 86 -4.11 3.74 -15.99
C MET A 86 -4.73 4.74 -15.01
N TYR A 87 -4.51 6.05 -15.23
CA TYR A 87 -5.05 7.12 -14.39
C TYR A 87 -6.58 7.14 -14.41
N VAL A 88 -7.21 7.09 -15.58
CA VAL A 88 -8.68 7.03 -15.71
C VAL A 88 -9.24 5.78 -15.04
N ASN A 89 -8.62 4.62 -15.27
CA ASN A 89 -9.05 3.36 -14.63
C ASN A 89 -8.88 3.38 -13.10
N ARG A 90 -7.90 4.12 -12.58
CA ARG A 90 -7.71 4.29 -11.14
C ARG A 90 -8.72 5.28 -10.55
N LYS A 91 -8.94 6.43 -11.21
CA LYS A 91 -9.97 7.42 -10.86
C LYS A 91 -11.38 6.81 -10.85
N LYS A 92 -11.72 5.97 -11.84
CA LYS A 92 -13.01 5.27 -11.89
C LYS A 92 -13.20 4.30 -10.72
N ARG A 93 -12.13 3.64 -10.25
CA ARG A 93 -12.20 2.62 -9.19
C ARG A 93 -11.95 3.18 -7.79
N SER A 94 -11.56 4.45 -7.66
CA SER A 94 -11.20 5.04 -6.36
C SER A 94 -12.41 5.21 -5.44
N VAL A 95 -13.61 5.41 -6.01
CA VAL A 95 -14.87 5.58 -5.26
C VAL A 95 -15.11 4.43 -4.26
N LYS A 96 -14.69 3.21 -4.59
CA LYS A 96 -14.82 2.03 -3.72
C LYS A 96 -14.02 2.12 -2.41
N TRP A 97 -13.01 3.00 -2.35
CA TRP A 97 -12.07 3.08 -1.22
C TRP A 97 -12.27 4.33 -0.36
N VAL A 98 -13.33 5.09 -0.64
CA VAL A 98 -13.73 6.26 0.15
C VAL A 98 -14.78 5.77 1.16
N HIS A 99 -14.41 5.68 2.43
CA HIS A 99 -15.31 5.16 3.48
C HIS A 99 -16.20 6.25 4.10
N GLU A 100 -16.04 7.52 3.71
CA GLU A 100 -16.91 8.63 4.10
C GLU A 100 -17.06 9.59 2.92
N GLY A 101 -18.28 9.87 2.43
CA GLY A 101 -18.50 10.99 1.49
C GLY A 101 -19.55 10.84 0.39
N LEU A 102 -20.52 9.93 0.48
CA LEU A 102 -21.69 9.91 -0.44
C LEU A 102 -23.04 10.11 0.27
N ASN A 103 -23.05 10.63 1.50
CA ASN A 103 -24.30 10.88 2.22
C ASN A 103 -24.68 12.37 2.39
N ASP A 104 -23.85 13.34 1.99
CA ASP A 104 -24.12 14.77 2.26
C ASP A 104 -24.10 15.71 1.04
N ILE A 105 -24.21 15.19 -0.19
CA ILE A 105 -24.52 16.07 -1.34
C ILE A 105 -25.70 15.48 -2.12
N VAL A 106 -26.85 15.48 -1.45
CA VAL A 106 -28.13 15.76 -2.11
C VAL A 106 -28.22 17.27 -2.16
N LEU A 107 -27.74 17.89 -3.24
CA LEU A 107 -28.25 19.20 -3.62
C LEU A 107 -29.32 18.96 -4.67
N GLU A 108 -30.53 19.31 -4.25
CA GLU A 108 -31.77 19.44 -5.01
C GLU A 108 -31.57 19.84 -6.48
N SER A 109 -32.39 19.20 -7.30
CA SER A 109 -32.70 19.48 -8.70
C SER A 109 -33.33 20.86 -8.93
#